data_AF-A0A2N7F9B4-F1
#
_entry.id   AF-A0A2N7F9B4-F1
#
_cell.length_a   1.000
_cell.length_b   1.000
_cell.length_c   1.000
_cell.angle_alpha   90.00
_cell.angle_beta   90.00
_cell.angle_gamma   90.00
#
_symmetry.space_group_name_H-M   'P 1'
#
loop_
_entity.id
_entity.type
_entity.pdbx_description
1 polymer ?
#
loop_
_entity_poly.entity_id
_entity_poly.type
_entity_poly.pdbx_seq_one_letter_code
_entity_poly.pdbx_strand_id
1 'polypeptide(L)'
;MNKRLVFGVLVYLTLNLYFSYLICSGSKTALWGNFSGLATVNVAFLTALIVIYGMRQLKATNEQLQESKKVNIRSLSHESYSKYLQLTLEYPNFSYPNPDIIRDNKDIFAQYRWFIANMLFYFEEVLAVNDKDKNWSDAISKQVRIHSWYLSEGSYKSQSWSQELVGIISKEVARSSFRKKRNTTEQSRKNAINVLYERYLELVSSEPQYYQVDVQLQIPDYDRAKHTLFLKRSFFLLGQIAELSVNDHDWLNLVKLETSILQSTYDESDRSRIVGTRLMTKHHQRLLQS
;
A
#
# COMPACT_ATOMS: atom_id res chain seq x y z
N MET A 1 33.57 -33.55 -25.27
CA MET A 1 34.89 -33.71 -24.63
C MET A 1 35.80 -32.58 -25.09
N ASN A 2 36.42 -31.84 -24.18
CA ASN A 2 37.14 -30.61 -24.52
C ASN A 2 38.37 -30.94 -25.39
N LYS A 3 38.47 -30.42 -26.63
CA LYS A 3 39.50 -30.82 -27.62
C LYS A 3 40.94 -30.73 -27.07
N ARG A 4 41.19 -29.75 -26.19
CA ARG A 4 42.47 -29.55 -25.51
C ARG A 4 42.83 -30.67 -24.52
N LEU A 5 41.83 -31.28 -23.91
CA LEU A 5 42.01 -32.33 -22.91
C LEU A 5 42.30 -33.68 -23.58
N VAL A 6 41.62 -33.96 -24.70
CA VAL A 6 41.91 -35.12 -25.55
C VAL A 6 43.33 -35.05 -26.10
N PHE A 7 43.73 -33.88 -26.58
CA PHE A 7 45.09 -33.63 -27.04
C PHE A 7 46.13 -33.81 -25.92
N GLY A 8 45.88 -33.26 -24.73
CA GLY A 8 46.77 -33.42 -23.57
C GLY A 8 46.95 -34.87 -23.12
N VAL A 9 45.88 -35.68 -23.14
CA VAL A 9 45.95 -37.12 -22.82
C VAL A 9 46.74 -37.88 -23.88
N LEU A 10 46.56 -37.58 -25.16
CA LEU A 10 47.33 -38.16 -26.26
C LEU A 10 48.83 -37.86 -26.12
N VAL A 11 49.19 -36.60 -25.86
CA VAL A 11 50.59 -36.20 -25.64
C VAL A 11 51.19 -36.93 -24.44
N TYR A 12 50.47 -37.01 -23.33
CA TYR A 12 50.91 -37.71 -22.13
C TYR A 12 51.15 -39.22 -22.37
N LEU A 13 50.27 -39.88 -23.13
CA LEU A 13 50.43 -41.30 -23.49
C LEU A 13 51.66 -41.51 -24.40
N THR A 14 51.88 -40.64 -25.38
CA THR A 14 53.06 -40.75 -26.26
C THR A 14 54.37 -40.53 -25.51
N LEU A 15 54.42 -39.58 -24.57
CA LEU A 15 55.56 -39.36 -23.69
C LEU A 15 55.82 -40.57 -22.78
N ASN A 16 54.78 -41.15 -22.19
CA ASN A 16 54.91 -42.33 -21.32
C ASN A 16 55.45 -43.55 -22.07
N LEU A 17 54.97 -43.78 -23.30
CA LEU A 17 55.48 -44.83 -24.19
C LEU A 17 56.96 -44.59 -24.54
N TYR A 18 57.33 -43.35 -24.84
CA TYR A 18 58.71 -42.97 -25.15
C TYR A 18 59.65 -43.17 -23.95
N PHE A 19 59.25 -42.73 -22.74
CA PHE A 19 60.05 -42.95 -21.53
C PHE A 19 60.15 -44.44 -21.16
N SER A 20 59.09 -45.20 -21.35
CA SER A 20 59.13 -46.66 -21.13
C SER A 20 60.09 -47.36 -22.10
N TYR A 21 60.11 -46.95 -23.37
CA TYR A 21 61.07 -47.43 -24.36
C TYR A 21 62.52 -47.09 -23.98
N LEU A 22 62.79 -45.85 -23.58
CA LEU A 22 64.11 -45.41 -23.12
C LEU A 22 64.63 -46.23 -21.93
N ILE A 23 63.76 -46.48 -20.94
CA ILE A 23 64.09 -47.28 -19.75
C ILE A 23 64.42 -48.73 -20.13
N CYS A 24 63.68 -49.34 -21.07
CA CYS A 24 63.95 -50.69 -21.57
C CYS A 24 65.25 -50.80 -22.40
N SER A 25 65.63 -49.73 -23.10
CA SER A 25 66.86 -49.67 -23.91
C SER A 25 68.14 -49.33 -23.11
N GLY A 26 68.00 -48.93 -21.84
CA GLY A 26 69.09 -48.46 -20.97
C GLY A 26 69.76 -49.56 -20.13
N SER A 27 70.44 -49.14 -19.04
CA SER A 27 71.18 -50.07 -18.18
C SER A 27 70.26 -50.99 -17.36
N LYS A 28 70.62 -52.28 -17.27
CA LYS A 28 69.81 -53.29 -16.56
C LYS A 28 69.88 -53.17 -15.03
N THR A 29 70.88 -52.47 -14.49
CA THR A 29 71.12 -52.38 -13.04
C THR A 29 70.21 -51.36 -12.33
N ALA A 30 69.63 -50.39 -13.06
CA ALA A 30 68.75 -49.36 -12.52
C ALA A 30 67.30 -49.43 -13.03
N LEU A 31 66.95 -50.49 -13.75
CA LEU A 31 65.65 -50.68 -14.43
C LEU A 31 64.45 -50.42 -13.52
N TRP A 32 64.41 -51.09 -12.37
CA TRP A 32 63.30 -51.00 -11.41
C TRP A 32 63.18 -49.62 -10.75
N GLY A 33 64.30 -48.95 -10.49
CA GLY A 33 64.31 -47.59 -9.93
C GLY A 33 63.71 -46.56 -10.89
N ASN A 34 64.05 -46.64 -12.18
CA ASN A 34 63.51 -45.74 -13.20
C ASN A 34 62.02 -45.99 -13.47
N PHE A 35 61.56 -47.26 -13.46
CA PHE A 35 60.14 -47.59 -13.56
C PHE A 35 59.35 -47.11 -12.34
N SER A 36 59.90 -47.25 -11.13
CA SER A 36 59.28 -46.72 -9.90
C SER A 36 59.13 -45.19 -9.93
N GLY A 37 60.16 -44.49 -10.43
CA GLY A 37 60.10 -43.04 -10.64
C GLY A 37 59.02 -42.63 -11.65
N LEU A 38 58.92 -43.33 -12.79
CA LEU A 38 57.88 -43.09 -13.79
C LEU A 38 56.46 -43.36 -13.23
N ALA A 39 56.29 -44.43 -12.45
CA ALA A 39 55.03 -44.76 -11.80
C ALA A 39 54.60 -43.66 -10.80
N THR A 40 55.53 -43.11 -10.03
CA THR A 40 55.25 -42.04 -9.06
C THR A 40 54.77 -40.77 -9.77
N VAL A 41 55.39 -40.39 -10.89
CA VAL A 41 54.96 -39.25 -11.72
C VAL A 41 53.56 -39.50 -12.30
N ASN A 42 53.27 -40.72 -12.75
CA ASN A 42 51.97 -41.07 -13.29
C ASN A 42 50.86 -41.04 -12.24
N VAL A 43 51.12 -41.53 -11.03
CA VAL A 43 50.18 -41.45 -9.91
C VAL A 43 49.93 -39.99 -9.52
N ALA A 44 50.96 -39.14 -9.47
CA ALA A 44 50.81 -37.71 -9.20
C ALA A 44 49.97 -36.99 -10.27
N PHE A 45 50.17 -37.32 -11.54
CA PHE A 45 49.38 -36.75 -12.64
C PHE A 45 47.90 -37.18 -12.59
N LEU A 46 47.64 -38.47 -12.35
CA LEU A 46 46.28 -39.00 -12.25
C LEU A 46 45.54 -38.43 -11.04
N THR A 47 46.19 -38.35 -9.87
CA THR A 47 45.60 -37.75 -8.67
C THR A 47 45.28 -36.27 -8.88
N ALA A 48 46.16 -35.51 -9.55
CA ALA A 48 45.88 -34.12 -9.90
C ALA A 48 44.64 -33.98 -10.81
N LEU A 49 44.48 -34.84 -11.82
CA LEU A 49 43.28 -34.86 -12.66
C LEU A 49 42.02 -35.19 -11.86
N ILE A 50 42.05 -36.22 -11.03
CA ILE A 50 40.92 -36.62 -10.17
C ILE A 50 40.50 -35.45 -9.28
N VAL A 51 41.46 -34.76 -8.64
CA VAL A 51 41.19 -33.60 -7.79
C VAL A 51 40.56 -32.44 -8.57
N ILE A 52 41.07 -32.12 -9.77
CA ILE A 52 40.52 -31.05 -10.62
C ILE A 52 39.08 -31.37 -11.04
N TYR A 53 38.80 -32.59 -11.47
CA TYR A 53 37.46 -33.01 -11.85
C TYR A 53 36.52 -33.06 -10.64
N GLY A 54 36.99 -33.55 -9.49
CA GLY A 54 36.22 -33.55 -8.24
C GLY A 54 35.82 -32.14 -7.80
N MET A 55 36.75 -31.17 -7.84
CA MET A 55 36.45 -29.77 -7.52
C MET A 55 35.43 -29.15 -8.49
N ARG A 56 35.53 -29.46 -9.78
CA ARG A 56 34.56 -28.97 -10.79
C ARG A 56 33.16 -29.56 -10.56
N GLN A 57 33.10 -30.85 -10.25
CA GLN A 57 31.83 -31.52 -9.94
C GLN A 57 31.18 -30.90 -8.70
N LEU A 58 31.94 -30.64 -7.64
CA LEU A 58 31.43 -30.01 -6.42
C LEU A 58 30.85 -28.62 -6.69
N LYS A 59 31.51 -27.80 -7.52
CA LYS A 59 30.96 -26.50 -7.93
C LYS A 59 29.65 -26.63 -8.70
N ALA A 60 29.59 -27.51 -9.70
CA ALA A 60 28.39 -27.72 -10.49
C ALA A 60 27.21 -28.23 -9.63
N THR A 61 27.47 -29.16 -8.70
CA THR A 61 26.46 -29.66 -7.77
C THR A 61 25.95 -28.55 -6.84
N ASN A 62 26.83 -27.68 -6.36
CA ASN A 62 26.43 -26.54 -5.53
C ASN A 62 25.55 -25.56 -6.31
N GLU A 63 25.90 -25.25 -7.55
CA GLU A 63 25.09 -24.38 -8.43
C GLU A 63 23.71 -25.00 -8.69
N GLN A 64 23.66 -26.29 -9.03
CA GLN A 64 22.40 -27.02 -9.23
C GLN A 64 21.54 -27.07 -7.95
N LEU A 65 22.16 -27.24 -6.79
CA LEU A 65 21.44 -27.23 -5.51
C LEU A 65 20.81 -25.87 -5.22
N GLN A 66 21.50 -24.78 -5.54
CA GLN A 66 20.97 -23.43 -5.38
C GLN A 66 19.80 -23.17 -6.33
N GLU A 67 19.91 -23.57 -7.60
CA GLU A 67 18.81 -23.44 -8.56
C GLU A 67 17.61 -24.32 -8.19
N SER A 68 17.84 -25.56 -7.77
CA SER A 68 16.81 -26.46 -7.26
C SER A 68 16.07 -25.85 -6.07
N LYS A 69 16.79 -25.27 -5.10
CA LYS A 69 16.19 -24.57 -3.97
C LYS A 69 15.29 -23.42 -4.41
N LYS A 70 15.76 -22.57 -5.34
CA LYS A 70 14.97 -21.44 -5.87
C LYS A 70 13.71 -21.91 -6.59
N VAL A 71 13.81 -22.94 -7.43
CA VAL A 71 12.67 -23.51 -8.15
C VAL A 71 11.67 -24.11 -7.16
N ASN A 72 12.14 -24.81 -6.14
CA ASN A 72 11.28 -25.41 -5.13
C ASN A 72 10.54 -24.34 -4.31
N ILE A 73 11.25 -23.30 -3.87
CA ILE A 73 10.68 -22.12 -3.17
C ILE A 73 9.59 -21.47 -4.02
N ARG A 74 9.87 -21.24 -5.30
CA ARG A 74 8.92 -20.67 -6.24
C ARG A 74 7.70 -21.57 -6.47
N SER A 75 7.91 -22.87 -6.64
CA SER A 75 6.84 -23.84 -6.82
C SER A 75 5.91 -23.88 -5.60
N LEU A 76 6.48 -23.99 -4.40
CA LEU A 76 5.73 -24.09 -3.15
C LEU A 76 4.91 -22.82 -2.87
N SER A 77 5.50 -21.65 -3.08
CA SER A 77 4.77 -20.38 -2.94
C SER A 77 3.64 -20.21 -3.95
N HIS A 78 3.85 -20.59 -5.22
CA HIS A 78 2.75 -20.59 -6.19
C HIS A 78 1.67 -21.62 -5.84
N GLU A 79 2.04 -22.79 -5.30
CA GLU A 79 1.08 -23.81 -4.89
C GLU A 79 0.21 -23.32 -3.72
N SER A 80 0.80 -22.81 -2.64
CA SER A 80 0.06 -22.26 -1.49
C SER A 80 -0.82 -21.08 -1.91
N TYR A 81 -0.33 -20.19 -2.77
CA TYR A 81 -1.16 -19.11 -3.29
C TYR A 81 -2.30 -19.60 -4.20
N SER A 82 -2.05 -20.64 -5.01
CA SER A 82 -3.10 -21.26 -5.83
C SER A 82 -4.20 -21.88 -4.97
N LYS A 83 -3.89 -22.45 -3.80
CA LYS A 83 -4.90 -22.95 -2.85
C LYS A 83 -5.78 -21.81 -2.32
N TYR A 84 -5.18 -20.66 -2.01
CA TYR A 84 -5.95 -19.46 -1.71
C TYR A 84 -6.86 -19.04 -2.88
N LEU A 85 -6.36 -19.03 -4.11
CA LEU A 85 -7.19 -18.70 -5.28
C LEU A 85 -8.32 -19.71 -5.51
N GLN A 86 -8.12 -20.98 -5.20
CA GLN A 86 -9.19 -21.98 -5.24
C GLN A 86 -10.26 -21.69 -4.17
N LEU A 87 -9.82 -21.33 -2.96
CA LEU A 87 -10.73 -20.92 -1.89
C LEU A 87 -11.56 -19.70 -2.27
N THR A 88 -10.98 -18.72 -2.98
CA THR A 88 -11.72 -17.54 -3.46
C THR A 88 -12.72 -17.86 -4.56
N LEU A 89 -12.38 -18.83 -5.44
CA LEU A 89 -13.29 -19.31 -6.48
C LEU A 89 -14.46 -20.12 -5.90
N GLU A 90 -14.22 -20.91 -4.84
CA GLU A 90 -15.26 -21.67 -4.15
C GLU A 90 -16.21 -20.74 -3.38
N TYR A 91 -15.67 -19.68 -2.76
CA TYR A 91 -16.44 -18.70 -1.99
C TYR A 91 -16.29 -17.27 -2.54
N PRO A 92 -16.87 -16.96 -3.71
CA PRO A 92 -16.73 -15.65 -4.34
C PRO A 92 -17.33 -14.53 -3.49
N ASN A 93 -18.43 -14.83 -2.78
CA ASN A 93 -19.10 -13.90 -1.87
C ASN A 93 -18.23 -13.50 -0.66
N PHE A 94 -17.25 -14.35 -0.29
CA PHE A 94 -16.32 -14.05 0.80
C PHE A 94 -15.07 -13.34 0.31
N SER A 95 -14.72 -13.49 -0.97
CA SER A 95 -13.57 -12.82 -1.59
C SER A 95 -13.76 -11.32 -1.72
N TYR A 96 -14.98 -10.88 -2.05
CA TYR A 96 -15.40 -9.48 -2.01
C TYR A 96 -16.61 -9.32 -1.08
N PRO A 97 -16.37 -9.35 0.24
CA PRO A 97 -17.44 -9.42 1.22
C PRO A 97 -18.20 -8.10 1.32
N ASN A 98 -19.53 -8.19 1.43
CA ASN A 98 -20.35 -7.10 1.95
C ASN A 98 -20.45 -7.23 3.49
N PRO A 99 -19.84 -6.32 4.28
CA PRO A 99 -19.77 -6.45 5.74
C PRO A 99 -21.14 -6.52 6.42
N ASP A 100 -22.15 -5.85 5.86
CA ASP A 100 -23.48 -5.75 6.47
C ASP A 100 -24.20 -7.11 6.39
N ILE A 101 -24.16 -7.76 5.22
CA ILE A 101 -24.77 -9.07 4.98
C ILE A 101 -24.11 -10.17 5.84
N ILE A 102 -22.78 -10.10 6.00
CA ILE A 102 -22.03 -11.12 6.73
C ILE A 102 -22.22 -11.00 8.24
N ARG A 103 -22.39 -9.77 8.76
CA ARG A 103 -22.61 -9.56 10.21
C ARG A 103 -24.02 -9.91 10.66
N ASP A 104 -25.02 -9.71 9.80
CA ASP A 104 -26.41 -9.97 10.15
C ASP A 104 -26.74 -11.47 10.26
N ASN A 105 -26.00 -12.34 9.57
CA ASN A 105 -26.20 -13.78 9.61
C ASN A 105 -25.04 -14.51 10.32
N LYS A 106 -25.32 -15.07 11.50
CA LYS A 106 -24.33 -15.79 12.33
C LYS A 106 -23.69 -16.99 11.63
N ASP A 107 -24.43 -17.72 10.81
CA ASP A 107 -23.90 -18.92 10.13
C ASP A 107 -22.93 -18.51 9.01
N ILE A 108 -23.28 -17.47 8.25
CA ILE A 108 -22.41 -16.88 7.23
C ILE A 108 -21.16 -16.27 7.88
N PHE A 109 -21.31 -15.59 9.02
CA PHE A 109 -20.19 -15.04 9.77
C PHE A 109 -19.20 -16.12 10.22
N ALA A 110 -19.71 -17.27 10.70
CA ALA A 110 -18.87 -18.40 11.09
C ALA A 110 -18.10 -18.99 9.90
N GLN A 111 -18.74 -19.15 8.74
CA GLN A 111 -18.09 -19.60 7.50
C GLN A 111 -17.03 -18.60 7.03
N TYR A 112 -17.33 -17.30 7.12
CA TYR A 112 -16.39 -16.25 6.77
C TYR A 112 -15.15 -16.24 7.70
N ARG A 113 -15.32 -16.52 8.99
CA ARG A 113 -14.19 -16.68 9.92
C ARG A 113 -13.26 -17.82 9.49
N TRP A 114 -13.82 -18.96 9.08
CA TRP A 114 -13.04 -20.08 8.55
C TRP A 114 -12.33 -19.72 7.24
N PHE A 115 -13.01 -19.01 6.34
CA PHE A 115 -12.41 -18.49 5.12
C PHE A 115 -11.19 -17.61 5.41
N ILE A 116 -11.31 -16.65 6.34
CA ILE A 116 -10.19 -15.78 6.72
C ILE A 116 -9.05 -16.56 7.39
N ALA A 117 -9.36 -17.54 8.24
CA ALA A 117 -8.33 -18.38 8.86
C ALA A 117 -7.53 -19.16 7.81
N ASN A 118 -8.22 -19.77 6.84
CA ASN A 118 -7.57 -20.49 5.73
C ASN A 118 -6.78 -19.53 4.82
N MET A 119 -7.31 -18.34 4.53
CA MET A 119 -6.59 -17.31 3.79
C MET A 119 -5.27 -16.94 4.48
N LEU A 120 -5.32 -16.62 5.78
CA LEU A 120 -4.12 -16.24 6.54
C LEU A 120 -3.13 -17.40 6.64
N PHE A 121 -3.61 -18.63 6.74
CA PHE A 121 -2.78 -19.83 6.73
C PHE A 121 -2.00 -19.98 5.42
N TYR A 122 -2.66 -19.87 4.26
CA TYR A 122 -1.97 -19.95 2.96
C TYR A 122 -0.99 -18.79 2.75
N PHE A 123 -1.31 -17.60 3.26
CA PHE A 123 -0.39 -16.46 3.20
C PHE A 123 0.85 -16.66 4.07
N GLU A 124 0.69 -17.26 5.25
CA GLU A 124 1.83 -17.63 6.11
C GLU A 124 2.74 -18.65 5.40
N GLU A 125 2.18 -19.67 4.73
CA GLU A 125 2.99 -20.64 3.98
C GLU A 125 3.79 -19.97 2.84
N VAL A 126 3.18 -19.03 2.13
CA VAL A 126 3.86 -18.27 1.06
C VAL A 126 5.02 -17.44 1.64
N LEU A 127 4.80 -16.76 2.76
CA LEU A 127 5.81 -15.90 3.39
C LEU A 127 6.91 -16.71 4.07
N ALA A 128 6.59 -17.87 4.67
CA ALA A 128 7.56 -18.75 5.31
C ALA A 128 8.64 -19.26 4.34
N VAL A 129 8.28 -19.41 3.07
CA VAL A 129 9.15 -19.96 2.02
C VAL A 129 9.86 -18.84 1.23
N ASN A 130 9.22 -17.67 1.09
CA ASN A 130 9.75 -16.49 0.42
C ASN A 130 10.09 -15.37 1.42
N ASP A 131 11.15 -15.55 2.20
CA ASP A 131 11.61 -14.51 3.14
C ASP A 131 11.88 -13.18 2.38
N LYS A 132 11.08 -12.14 2.67
CA LYS A 132 11.20 -10.76 2.18
C LYS A 132 11.03 -10.53 0.67
N ASP A 133 10.33 -11.40 -0.06
CA ASP A 133 9.95 -11.08 -1.44
C ASP A 133 8.84 -10.02 -1.48
N LYS A 134 9.22 -8.79 -1.86
CA LYS A 134 8.31 -7.63 -1.95
C LYS A 134 7.09 -7.89 -2.84
N ASN A 135 7.21 -8.73 -3.87
CA ASN A 135 6.10 -9.00 -4.79
C ASN A 135 4.97 -9.77 -4.09
N TRP A 136 5.35 -10.77 -3.29
CA TRP A 136 4.40 -11.56 -2.51
C TRP A 136 3.79 -10.75 -1.38
N SER A 137 4.59 -9.97 -0.65
CA SER A 137 4.08 -9.09 0.41
C SER A 137 3.07 -8.07 -0.14
N ASP A 138 3.28 -7.52 -1.35
CA ASP A 138 2.33 -6.59 -1.98
C ASP A 138 1.04 -7.29 -2.47
N ALA A 139 1.15 -8.48 -3.04
CA ALA A 139 -0.01 -9.28 -3.43
C ALA A 139 -0.89 -9.63 -2.22
N ILE A 140 -0.27 -10.10 -1.13
CA ILE A 140 -0.95 -10.42 0.13
C ILE A 140 -1.57 -9.16 0.75
N SER A 141 -0.83 -8.05 0.79
CA SER A 141 -1.33 -6.75 1.30
C SER A 141 -2.62 -6.32 0.62
N LYS A 142 -2.71 -6.44 -0.71
CA LYS A 142 -3.93 -6.09 -1.47
C LYS A 142 -5.14 -6.92 -1.06
N GLN A 143 -4.96 -8.22 -0.81
CA GLN A 143 -6.05 -9.10 -0.38
C GLN A 143 -6.44 -8.86 1.08
N VAL A 144 -5.46 -8.75 1.97
CA VAL A 144 -5.66 -8.42 3.39
C VAL A 144 -6.44 -7.11 3.55
N ARG A 145 -6.19 -6.12 2.69
CA ARG A 145 -6.90 -4.84 2.69
C ARG A 145 -8.41 -4.98 2.46
N ILE A 146 -8.85 -5.92 1.63
CA ILE A 146 -10.29 -6.14 1.38
C ILE A 146 -10.99 -6.59 2.67
N HIS A 147 -10.29 -7.38 3.48
CA HIS A 147 -10.80 -7.95 4.73
C HIS A 147 -10.43 -7.13 5.98
N SER A 148 -9.89 -5.92 5.81
CA SER A 148 -9.36 -5.11 6.92
C SER A 148 -10.42 -4.78 7.98
N TRP A 149 -11.69 -4.68 7.57
CA TRP A 149 -12.82 -4.43 8.48
C TRP A 149 -12.96 -5.53 9.53
N TYR A 150 -12.84 -6.80 9.13
CA TYR A 150 -12.90 -7.96 10.03
C TYR A 150 -11.61 -8.09 10.85
N LEU A 151 -10.47 -7.92 10.20
CA LEU A 151 -9.17 -8.00 10.85
C LEU A 151 -9.01 -6.92 11.93
N SER A 152 -9.64 -5.75 11.77
CA SER A 152 -9.61 -4.69 12.78
C SER A 152 -10.17 -5.09 14.15
N GLU A 153 -11.05 -6.09 14.20
CA GLU A 153 -11.67 -6.60 15.43
C GLU A 153 -10.70 -7.49 16.25
N GLY A 154 -9.53 -7.81 15.70
CA GLY A 154 -8.45 -8.48 16.43
C GLY A 154 -8.62 -10.00 16.61
N SER A 155 -9.63 -10.61 15.97
CA SER A 155 -9.89 -12.06 16.07
C SER A 155 -8.72 -12.94 15.59
N TYR A 156 -7.82 -12.39 14.77
CA TYR A 156 -6.64 -13.08 14.25
C TYR A 156 -5.45 -13.11 15.24
N LYS A 157 -5.47 -12.31 16.31
CA LYS A 157 -4.32 -12.13 17.22
C LYS A 157 -4.10 -13.29 18.19
N SER A 158 -5.05 -14.20 18.32
CA SER A 158 -4.92 -15.38 19.19
C SER A 158 -4.02 -16.47 18.61
N GLN A 159 -3.66 -16.36 17.32
CA GLN A 159 -2.83 -17.30 16.60
C GLN A 159 -1.42 -16.71 16.44
N SER A 160 -0.39 -17.52 16.70
CA SER A 160 1.02 -17.13 16.64
C SER A 160 1.51 -17.03 15.19
N TRP A 161 1.14 -15.96 14.49
CA TRP A 161 1.57 -15.67 13.12
C TRP A 161 2.99 -15.09 13.04
N SER A 162 3.65 -15.23 11.89
CA SER A 162 4.94 -14.58 11.63
C SER A 162 4.87 -13.06 11.82
N GLN A 163 6.00 -12.47 12.21
CA GLN A 163 6.12 -11.01 12.36
C GLN A 163 5.87 -10.28 11.02
N GLU A 164 6.21 -10.90 9.89
CA GLU A 164 5.96 -10.33 8.56
C GLU A 164 4.46 -10.23 8.27
N LEU A 165 3.71 -11.32 8.45
CA LEU A 165 2.26 -11.32 8.23
C LEU A 165 1.54 -10.34 9.16
N VAL A 166 1.91 -10.32 10.45
CA VAL A 166 1.37 -9.36 11.43
C VAL A 166 1.70 -7.92 11.03
N GLY A 167 2.90 -7.68 10.50
CA GLY A 167 3.30 -6.38 9.97
C GLY A 167 2.42 -5.92 8.80
N ILE A 168 2.13 -6.82 7.85
CA ILE A 168 1.25 -6.52 6.71
C ILE A 168 -0.18 -6.22 7.20
N ILE A 169 -0.74 -7.05 8.08
CA ILE A 169 -2.11 -6.88 8.59
C ILE A 169 -2.25 -5.56 9.34
N SER A 170 -1.35 -5.28 10.30
CA SER A 170 -1.41 -4.07 11.11
C SER A 170 -1.32 -2.80 10.26
N LYS A 171 -0.45 -2.79 9.24
CA LYS A 171 -0.31 -1.69 8.28
C LYS A 171 -1.60 -1.44 7.50
N GLU A 172 -2.22 -2.48 6.92
CA GLU A 172 -3.42 -2.30 6.10
C GLU A 172 -4.67 -1.98 6.94
N VAL A 173 -4.78 -2.55 8.15
CA VAL A 173 -5.83 -2.19 9.11
C VAL A 173 -5.75 -0.72 9.48
N ALA A 174 -4.56 -0.21 9.83
CA ALA A 174 -4.34 1.20 10.16
C ALA A 174 -4.65 2.14 8.97
N ARG A 175 -4.31 1.72 7.75
CA ARG A 175 -4.62 2.49 6.53
C ARG A 175 -6.12 2.62 6.29
N SER A 176 -6.88 1.54 6.52
CA SER A 176 -8.33 1.53 6.33
C SER A 176 -9.08 2.37 7.36
N SER A 177 -8.66 2.33 8.63
CA SER A 177 -9.26 3.12 9.71
C SER A 177 -9.05 4.62 9.50
N PHE A 178 -7.86 5.01 9.02
CA PHE A 178 -7.57 6.40 8.67
C PHE A 178 -8.47 6.92 7.54
N ARG A 179 -8.67 6.14 6.47
CA ARG A 179 -9.54 6.52 5.35
C ARG A 179 -11.01 6.64 5.80
N LYS A 180 -11.50 5.70 6.61
CA LYS A 180 -12.88 5.75 7.15
C LYS A 180 -13.08 6.99 8.02
N LYS A 181 -12.15 7.28 8.94
CA LYS A 181 -12.20 8.47 9.80
C LYS A 181 -12.21 9.76 8.98
N ARG A 182 -11.33 9.89 7.99
CA ARG A 182 -11.28 11.06 7.10
C ARG A 182 -12.62 11.29 6.38
N ASN A 183 -13.20 10.24 5.81
CA ASN A 183 -14.50 10.34 5.11
C ASN A 183 -15.63 10.73 6.06
N THR A 184 -15.70 10.15 7.28
CA THR A 184 -16.70 10.54 8.28
C THR A 184 -16.53 11.99 8.71
N THR A 185 -15.30 12.46 8.97
CA THR A 185 -15.04 13.85 9.32
C THR A 185 -15.42 14.82 8.18
N GLU A 186 -15.17 14.44 6.93
CA GLU A 186 -15.57 15.25 5.77
C GLU A 186 -17.09 15.30 5.61
N GLN A 187 -17.79 14.18 5.76
CA GLN A 187 -19.26 14.14 5.70
C GLN A 187 -19.91 14.95 6.82
N SER A 188 -19.42 14.80 8.07
CA SER A 188 -19.90 15.60 9.19
C SER A 188 -19.69 17.10 8.97
N ARG A 189 -18.57 17.49 8.34
CA ARG A 189 -18.31 18.89 7.98
C ARG A 189 -19.30 19.41 6.94
N LYS A 190 -19.58 18.63 5.88
CA LYS A 190 -20.58 18.99 4.86
C LYS A 190 -21.98 19.13 5.45
N ASN A 191 -22.38 18.20 6.33
CA ASN A 191 -23.67 18.28 7.02
C ASN A 191 -23.75 19.54 7.91
N ALA A 192 -22.67 19.89 8.62
CA ALA A 192 -22.63 21.10 9.44
C ALA A 192 -22.74 22.39 8.60
N ILE A 193 -22.08 22.43 7.43
CA ILE A 193 -22.20 23.55 6.47
C ILE A 193 -23.66 23.69 6.00
N ASN A 194 -24.31 22.58 5.63
CA ASN A 194 -25.70 22.61 5.18
C ASN A 194 -26.65 23.13 6.27
N VAL A 195 -26.51 22.68 7.52
CA VAL A 195 -27.34 23.16 8.63
C VAL A 195 -27.13 24.66 8.89
N LEU A 196 -25.89 25.16 8.80
CA LEU A 196 -25.61 26.58 8.93
C LEU A 196 -26.22 27.39 7.78
N TYR A 197 -26.19 26.85 6.56
CA TYR A 197 -26.79 27.48 5.39
C TYR A 197 -28.32 27.48 5.45
N GLU A 198 -28.96 26.39 5.87
CA GLU A 198 -30.40 26.33 6.13
C GLU A 198 -30.82 27.39 7.17
N ARG A 199 -30.07 27.50 8.27
CA ARG A 199 -30.32 28.55 9.28
C ARG A 199 -30.16 29.97 8.72
N TYR A 200 -29.23 30.17 7.79
CA TYR A 200 -29.09 31.44 7.09
C TYR A 200 -30.30 31.71 6.19
N LEU A 201 -30.76 30.71 5.41
CA LEU A 201 -31.96 30.83 4.57
C LEU A 201 -33.23 31.07 5.38
N GLU A 202 -33.39 30.41 6.54
CA GLU A 202 -34.50 30.68 7.48
C GLU A 202 -34.48 32.13 7.97
N LEU A 203 -33.30 32.64 8.32
CA LEU A 203 -33.13 34.02 8.74
C LEU A 203 -33.52 35.00 7.62
N VAL A 204 -33.04 34.76 6.40
CA VAL A 204 -33.40 35.54 5.20
C VAL A 204 -34.91 35.46 4.92
N SER A 205 -35.51 34.27 5.03
CA SER A 205 -36.95 34.06 4.81
C SER A 205 -37.84 34.69 5.89
N SER A 206 -37.35 34.79 7.13
CA SER A 206 -38.11 35.37 8.24
C SER A 206 -38.19 36.89 8.15
N GLU A 207 -37.18 37.52 7.54
CA GLU A 207 -37.07 38.97 7.43
C GLU A 207 -36.71 39.39 5.97
N PRO A 208 -37.57 39.07 4.98
CA PRO A 208 -37.25 39.27 3.56
C PRO A 208 -37.04 40.76 3.20
N GLN A 209 -37.69 41.65 3.97
CA GLN A 209 -37.59 43.11 3.86
C GLN A 209 -36.18 43.66 4.08
N TYR A 210 -35.27 42.89 4.67
CA TYR A 210 -33.89 43.31 4.97
C TYR A 210 -32.84 42.63 4.07
N TYR A 211 -33.24 41.71 3.18
CA TYR A 211 -32.33 40.98 2.28
C TYR A 211 -32.13 41.70 0.94
N GLN A 212 -33.23 42.17 0.32
CA GLN A 212 -33.21 43.04 -0.86
C GLN A 212 -33.97 44.32 -0.55
N VAL A 213 -33.24 45.42 -0.36
CA VAL A 213 -33.84 46.75 -0.30
C VAL A 213 -33.99 47.23 -1.73
N ASP A 214 -35.08 46.86 -2.40
CA ASP A 214 -35.47 47.56 -3.62
C ASP A 214 -35.75 49.02 -3.24
N VAL A 215 -34.98 49.94 -3.83
CA VAL A 215 -35.04 51.41 -3.64
C VAL A 215 -36.47 52.00 -3.81
N GLN A 216 -37.41 51.21 -4.35
CA GLN A 216 -38.78 51.63 -4.64
C GLN A 216 -39.82 51.30 -3.55
N LEU A 217 -39.50 50.48 -2.55
CA LEU A 217 -40.41 50.17 -1.45
C LEU A 217 -39.97 50.89 -0.18
N GLN A 218 -40.58 52.07 0.07
CA GLN A 218 -40.47 52.70 1.38
C GLN A 218 -41.05 51.75 2.44
N ILE A 219 -40.17 51.13 3.22
CA ILE A 219 -40.55 50.25 4.33
C ILE A 219 -41.32 51.12 5.35
N PRO A 220 -42.62 50.85 5.61
CA PRO A 220 -43.45 51.73 6.44
C PRO A 220 -43.00 51.84 7.91
N ASP A 221 -42.15 50.93 8.38
CA ASP A 221 -41.69 50.82 9.77
C ASP A 221 -40.22 50.31 9.83
N TYR A 222 -39.29 51.10 9.26
CA TYR A 222 -37.88 50.73 9.21
C TYR A 222 -37.18 50.85 10.57
N ASP A 223 -37.09 49.72 11.29
CA ASP A 223 -36.33 49.62 12.53
C ASP A 223 -34.84 49.32 12.25
N ARG A 224 -34.00 50.36 12.37
CA ARG A 224 -32.54 50.30 12.17
C ARG A 224 -31.86 49.27 13.08
N ALA A 225 -32.34 49.09 14.30
CA ALA A 225 -31.73 48.16 15.25
C ALA A 225 -31.93 46.71 14.80
N LYS A 226 -33.11 46.40 14.24
CA LYS A 226 -33.44 45.07 13.68
C LYS A 226 -32.63 44.79 12.41
N HIS A 227 -32.54 45.74 11.48
CA HIS A 227 -31.71 45.58 10.26
C HIS A 227 -30.23 45.34 10.58
N THR A 228 -29.67 46.08 11.55
CA THR A 228 -28.26 45.90 11.96
C THR A 228 -28.05 44.53 12.63
N LEU A 229 -29.03 44.04 13.40
CA LEU A 229 -28.99 42.73 14.03
C LEU A 229 -29.08 41.60 13.00
N PHE A 230 -29.95 41.74 11.99
CA PHE A 230 -30.07 40.84 10.85
C PHE A 230 -28.73 40.70 10.10
N LEU A 231 -28.10 41.83 9.75
CA LEU A 231 -26.81 41.82 9.06
C LEU A 231 -25.71 41.17 9.90
N LYS A 232 -25.63 41.49 11.19
CA LYS A 232 -24.63 40.87 12.10
C LYS A 232 -24.80 39.35 12.18
N ARG A 233 -26.04 38.86 12.27
CA ARG A 233 -26.34 37.42 12.31
C ARG A 233 -26.01 36.75 10.97
N SER A 234 -26.36 37.39 9.87
CA SER A 234 -26.07 36.93 8.50
C SER A 234 -24.56 36.80 8.26
N PHE A 235 -23.79 37.86 8.52
CA PHE A 235 -22.34 37.85 8.38
C PHE A 235 -21.64 36.87 9.33
N PHE A 236 -22.21 36.63 10.51
CA PHE A 236 -21.70 35.63 11.43
C PHE A 236 -21.88 34.21 10.87
N LEU A 237 -23.08 33.85 10.42
CA LEU A 237 -23.37 32.54 9.83
C LEU A 237 -22.54 32.29 8.56
N LEU A 238 -22.48 33.28 7.66
CA LEU A 238 -21.67 33.22 6.44
C LEU A 238 -20.16 33.09 6.76
N GLY A 239 -19.69 33.75 7.81
CA GLY A 239 -18.32 33.60 8.30
C GLY A 239 -18.01 32.21 8.83
N GLN A 240 -18.93 31.60 9.59
CA GLN A 240 -18.80 30.23 10.07
C GLN A 240 -18.79 29.21 8.92
N ILE A 241 -19.60 29.45 7.88
CA ILE A 241 -19.59 28.62 6.67
C ILE A 241 -18.23 28.73 5.96
N ALA A 242 -17.70 29.94 5.77
CA ALA A 242 -16.39 30.15 5.15
C ALA A 242 -15.23 29.48 5.90
N GLU A 243 -15.27 29.48 7.24
CA GLU A 243 -14.26 28.80 8.07
C GLU A 243 -14.32 27.27 7.94
N LEU A 244 -15.52 26.71 7.78
CA LEU A 244 -15.70 25.28 7.55
C LEU A 244 -15.43 24.87 6.09
N SER A 245 -15.58 25.80 5.13
CA SER A 245 -15.47 25.54 3.70
C SER A 245 -14.15 25.98 3.07
N VAL A 246 -13.09 26.20 3.86
CA VAL A 246 -11.76 26.69 3.37
C VAL A 246 -11.20 25.92 2.17
N ASN A 247 -11.53 24.62 2.04
CA ASN A 247 -11.04 23.77 0.96
C ASN A 247 -12.06 23.57 -0.19
N ASP A 248 -13.26 24.14 -0.08
CA ASP A 248 -14.36 23.95 -1.03
C ASP A 248 -14.67 25.27 -1.74
N HIS A 249 -14.30 25.36 -3.01
CA HIS A 249 -14.30 26.60 -3.78
C HIS A 249 -15.74 27.05 -4.11
N ASP A 250 -16.68 26.11 -4.25
CA ASP A 250 -18.06 26.42 -4.61
C ASP A 250 -18.78 27.12 -3.44
N TRP A 251 -18.58 26.61 -2.23
CA TRP A 251 -19.11 27.23 -1.01
C TRP A 251 -18.48 28.59 -0.73
N LEU A 252 -17.17 28.75 -0.96
CA LEU A 252 -16.51 30.05 -0.81
C LEU A 252 -17.06 31.08 -1.81
N ASN A 253 -17.28 30.69 -3.06
CA ASN A 253 -17.86 31.57 -4.08
C ASN A 253 -19.29 31.98 -3.73
N LEU A 254 -20.11 31.04 -3.24
CA LEU A 254 -21.46 31.32 -2.76
C LEU A 254 -21.43 32.32 -1.60
N VAL A 255 -20.58 32.09 -0.58
CA VAL A 255 -20.45 33.00 0.55
C VAL A 255 -19.96 34.38 0.10
N LYS A 256 -19.00 34.47 -0.83
CA LYS A 256 -18.54 35.74 -1.41
C LYS A 256 -19.68 36.50 -2.10
N LEU A 257 -20.52 35.79 -2.85
CA LEU A 257 -21.69 36.37 -3.52
C LEU A 257 -22.72 36.89 -2.50
N GLU A 258 -23.14 36.07 -1.53
CA GLU A 258 -24.13 36.47 -0.51
C GLU A 258 -23.62 37.64 0.36
N THR A 259 -22.34 37.61 0.75
CA THR A 259 -21.73 38.72 1.47
C THR A 259 -21.66 40.00 0.65
N SER A 260 -21.42 39.91 -0.66
CA SER A 260 -21.45 41.07 -1.56
C SER A 260 -22.85 41.68 -1.71
N ILE A 261 -23.88 40.85 -1.79
CA ILE A 261 -25.29 41.29 -1.83
C ILE A 261 -25.62 42.05 -0.54
N LEU A 262 -25.38 41.42 0.62
CA LEU A 262 -25.65 42.04 1.91
C LEU A 262 -24.86 43.33 2.15
N GLN A 263 -23.62 43.40 1.63
CA GLN A 263 -22.79 44.60 1.71
C GLN A 263 -23.31 45.72 0.81
N SER A 264 -23.77 45.42 -0.41
CA SER A 264 -24.43 46.42 -1.27
C SER A 264 -25.70 46.99 -0.63
N THR A 265 -26.53 46.13 -0.02
CA THR A 265 -27.73 46.55 0.72
C THR A 265 -27.38 47.46 1.90
N TYR A 266 -26.30 47.17 2.62
CA TYR A 266 -25.81 48.01 3.71
C TYR A 266 -25.31 49.38 3.20
N ASP A 267 -24.45 49.41 2.18
CA ASP A 267 -23.84 50.62 1.64
C ASP A 267 -24.89 51.57 1.03
N GLU A 268 -25.95 51.05 0.41
CA GLU A 268 -27.09 51.84 -0.06
C GLU A 268 -27.92 52.44 1.09
N SER A 269 -28.11 51.69 2.18
CA SER A 269 -28.82 52.17 3.37
C SER A 269 -28.02 53.21 4.19
N ASP A 270 -26.69 53.11 4.21
CA ASP A 270 -25.79 53.93 5.04
C ASP A 270 -25.15 55.11 4.28
N ARG A 271 -25.47 55.31 2.98
CA ARG A 271 -25.11 56.52 2.19
C ARG A 271 -25.48 57.84 2.87
N SER A 272 -26.30 57.81 3.93
CA SER A 272 -26.68 58.97 4.73
C SER A 272 -25.82 59.26 5.95
N ARG A 273 -24.87 58.41 6.41
CA ARG A 273 -23.94 58.79 7.50
C ARG A 273 -22.68 57.91 7.62
N ILE A 274 -21.56 58.61 7.75
CA ILE A 274 -20.20 58.11 7.97
C ILE A 274 -20.08 57.48 9.38
N VAL A 275 -20.40 56.20 9.57
CA VAL A 275 -19.87 55.41 10.71
C VAL A 275 -19.61 53.98 10.30
N GLY A 276 -18.36 53.70 9.90
CA GLY A 276 -17.89 52.35 9.55
C GLY A 276 -17.80 51.44 10.78
N THR A 277 -18.92 50.82 11.18
CA THR A 277 -18.87 49.67 12.08
C THR A 277 -18.56 48.41 11.27
N ARG A 278 -17.41 47.77 11.54
CA ARG A 278 -17.05 46.51 10.86
C ARG A 278 -18.01 45.41 11.31
N LEU A 279 -18.92 45.01 10.41
CA LEU A 279 -19.93 43.97 10.68
C LEU A 279 -19.35 42.54 10.60
N MET A 280 -18.27 42.35 9.84
CA MET A 280 -17.50 41.10 9.79
C MET A 280 -16.23 41.15 10.63
N THR A 281 -15.85 40.01 11.21
CA THR A 281 -14.57 39.87 11.90
C THR A 281 -13.42 39.97 10.90
N LYS A 282 -12.26 40.50 11.34
CA LYS A 282 -11.05 40.58 10.49
C LYS A 282 -10.59 39.20 9.99
N HIS A 283 -10.93 38.13 10.71
CA HIS A 283 -10.61 36.75 10.33
C HIS A 283 -11.44 36.30 9.13
N HIS A 284 -12.77 36.47 9.17
CA HIS A 284 -13.65 36.09 8.07
C HIS A 284 -13.40 36.92 6.80
N GLN A 285 -13.05 38.21 6.93
CA GLN A 285 -12.68 39.03 5.77
C GLN A 285 -11.45 38.50 5.03
N ARG A 286 -10.45 37.99 5.76
CA ARG A 286 -9.23 37.43 5.14
C ARG A 286 -9.53 36.15 4.37
N LEU A 287 -10.43 35.32 4.89
CA LEU A 287 -10.86 34.07 4.22
C LEU A 287 -11.60 34.33 2.89
N LEU A 288 -12.23 35.50 2.74
CA LEU A 288 -12.93 35.88 1.52
C LEU A 288 -12.05 36.60 0.49
N GLN A 289 -10.87 37.08 0.89
CA GLN A 289 -9.90 37.78 0.03
C GLN A 289 -8.85 36.85 -0.59
N SER A 290 -8.66 35.64 -0.04
CA SER A 290 -7.90 34.55 -0.67
C SER A 290 -8.70 33.87 -1.76
#